data_AF-A0A2E0J256-F1
#
_entry.id   AF-A0A2E0J256-F1
#
_cell.length_a   1.000
_cell.length_b   1.000
_cell.length_c   1.000
_cell.angle_alpha   90.00
_cell.angle_beta   90.00
_cell.angle_gamma   90.00
#
_symmetry.space_group_name_H-M   'P 1'
#
loop_
_entity.id
_entity.type
_entity.pdbx_description
1 polymer ?
#
loop_
_entity_poly.entity_id
_entity_poly.type
_entity_poly.pdbx_seq_one_letter_code
_entity_poly.pdbx_strand_id
1 'polypeptide(L)'
;MARDWLALIDRGEYTRSWQQASKLFQREIARPAWVEAVEAARHGSGAPTERALISVARTQKLPDVPENDYVVLVYASRFDNHRAVQETVTLVREDEALKAAGYFLR
;
A
#
# COMPACT_ATOMS: atom_id res chain seq x y z
N MET A 1 -9.82 5.61 2.49
CA MET A 1 -9.18 4.68 3.47
C MET A 1 -8.29 3.68 2.72
N ALA A 2 -7.52 2.82 3.41
CA ALA A 2 -6.61 1.85 2.77
C ALA A 2 -7.25 1.00 1.66
N ARG A 3 -8.51 0.58 1.86
CA ARG A 3 -9.26 -0.19 0.86
C ARG A 3 -9.48 0.58 -0.44
N ASP A 4 -9.81 1.87 -0.36
CA ASP A 4 -10.03 2.71 -1.54
C ASP A 4 -8.71 2.95 -2.30
N TRP A 5 -7.62 3.11 -1.55
CA TRP A 5 -6.29 3.24 -2.12
C TRP A 5 -5.83 1.94 -2.79
N LEU A 6 -6.06 0.79 -2.17
CA LEU A 6 -5.79 -0.52 -2.78
C LEU A 6 -6.66 -0.75 -4.03
N ALA A 7 -7.90 -0.28 -4.05
CA ALA A 7 -8.75 -0.38 -5.24
C ALA A 7 -8.18 0.40 -6.45
N LEU A 8 -7.36 1.42 -6.24
CA LEU A 8 -6.62 2.07 -7.33
C LEU A 8 -5.52 1.15 -7.87
N ILE A 9 -4.80 0.46 -6.99
CA ILE A 9 -3.79 -0.53 -7.37
C ILE A 9 -4.43 -1.66 -8.16
N ASP A 10 -5.56 -2.19 -7.68
CA ASP A 10 -6.26 -3.30 -8.32
C ASP A 10 -6.77 -2.95 -9.73
N ARG A 11 -7.08 -1.68 -9.98
CA ARG A 11 -7.50 -1.17 -11.30
C ARG A 11 -6.34 -0.74 -12.20
N GLY A 12 -5.09 -0.92 -11.77
CA GLY A 12 -3.91 -0.47 -12.50
C GLY A 12 -3.73 1.06 -12.51
N GLU A 13 -4.46 1.80 -11.68
CA GLU A 13 -4.38 3.26 -11.59
C GLU A 13 -3.17 3.71 -10.73
N TYR A 14 -1.97 3.20 -11.02
CA TYR A 14 -0.77 3.38 -10.18
C TYR A 14 -0.31 4.83 -10.04
N THR A 15 -0.47 5.63 -11.10
CA THR A 15 -0.20 7.07 -11.01
C THR A 15 -1.16 7.75 -10.04
N ARG A 16 -2.43 7.35 -10.02
CA ARG A 16 -3.44 7.92 -9.12
C ARG A 16 -3.25 7.44 -7.69
N SER A 17 -2.82 6.19 -7.48
CA SER A 17 -2.48 5.70 -6.15
C SER A 17 -1.31 6.49 -5.55
N TRP A 18 -0.29 6.83 -6.34
CA TRP A 18 0.79 7.71 -5.91
C TRP A 18 0.28 9.11 -5.51
N GLN A 19 -0.56 9.72 -6.36
CA GLN A 19 -1.13 11.05 -6.11
C GLN A 19 -2.00 11.09 -4.84
N GLN A 20 -2.67 10.00 -4.49
CA GLN A 20 -3.50 9.89 -3.28
C GLN A 20 -2.74 9.39 -2.05
N ALA A 21 -1.47 9.01 -2.20
CA ALA A 21 -0.61 8.67 -1.08
C ALA A 21 -0.27 9.90 -0.23
N SER A 22 0.33 9.67 0.93
CA SER A 22 0.81 10.74 1.82
C SER A 22 1.94 11.53 1.16
N LYS A 23 2.16 12.76 1.64
CA LYS A 23 3.33 13.57 1.28
C LYS A 23 4.64 12.85 1.60
N LEU A 24 4.66 12.07 2.69
CA LEU A 24 5.79 11.22 3.04
C LEU A 24 6.10 10.23 1.91
N PHE A 25 5.09 9.48 1.45
CA PHE A 25 5.25 8.55 0.33
C PHE A 25 5.79 9.23 -0.93
N GLN A 26 5.20 10.37 -1.30
CA GLN A 26 5.57 11.11 -2.50
C GLN A 26 6.99 11.71 -2.43
N ARG A 27 7.47 12.00 -1.21
CA ARG A 27 8.82 12.48 -0.96
C ARG A 27 9.85 11.36 -1.07
N GLU A 28 9.55 10.18 -0.52
CA GLU A 28 10.49 9.05 -0.47
C GLU A 28 10.53 8.27 -1.81
N ILE A 29 9.43 8.20 -2.55
CA ILE A 29 9.32 7.40 -3.77
C ILE A 29 8.87 8.31 -4.93
N ALA A 30 9.73 8.46 -5.93
CA ALA A 30 9.38 9.17 -7.16
C ALA A 30 8.26 8.43 -7.92
N ARG A 31 7.32 9.19 -8.51
CA ARG A 31 6.17 8.61 -9.22
C ARG A 31 6.55 7.54 -10.27
N PRO A 32 7.54 7.74 -11.16
CA PRO A 32 7.91 6.72 -12.14
C PRO A 32 8.42 5.43 -11.48
N ALA A 33 9.26 5.57 -10.44
CA ALA A 33 9.79 4.43 -9.69
C ALA A 33 8.68 3.65 -8.96
N TRP A 34 7.66 4.35 -8.45
CA TRP A 34 6.48 3.70 -7.87
C TRP A 34 5.70 2.89 -8.89
N VAL A 35 5.42 3.47 -10.07
CA VAL A 35 4.68 2.80 -11.14
C VAL A 35 5.42 1.53 -11.56
N GLU A 36 6.72 1.65 -11.83
CA GLU A 36 7.58 0.51 -12.20
C GLU A 36 7.60 -0.58 -11.11
N ALA A 37 7.77 -0.19 -9.84
CA ALA A 37 7.82 -1.13 -8.73
C ALA A 37 6.50 -1.90 -8.54
N VAL A 38 5.36 -1.22 -8.64
CA VAL A 38 4.04 -1.89 -8.50
C VAL A 38 3.73 -2.75 -9.72
N GLU A 39 4.08 -2.29 -10.93
CA GLU A 39 3.95 -3.09 -12.14
C GLU A 39 4.75 -4.39 -12.02
N ALA A 40 6.02 -4.30 -11.60
CA ALA A 40 6.86 -5.48 -11.38
C ALA A 40 6.31 -6.40 -10.29
N ALA A 41 5.84 -5.85 -9.17
CA ALA A 41 5.30 -6.64 -8.05
C ALA A 41 3.94 -7.28 -8.36
N ARG A 42 3.16 -6.70 -9.29
CA ARG A 42 1.85 -7.20 -9.74
C ARG A 42 1.94 -8.01 -11.03
N HIS A 43 3.11 -8.07 -11.66
CA HIS A 43 3.27 -8.71 -12.96
C HIS A 43 2.88 -10.20 -12.89
N GLY A 44 1.94 -10.60 -13.74
CA GLY A 44 1.43 -11.98 -13.79
C GLY A 44 0.38 -12.34 -12.74
N SER A 45 0.08 -11.44 -11.79
CA SER A 45 -0.84 -11.76 -10.69
C SER A 45 -2.31 -11.76 -11.08
N GLY A 46 -2.74 -10.88 -12.00
CA GLY A 46 -4.16 -10.69 -12.28
C GLY A 46 -4.88 -9.97 -11.12
N ALA A 47 -6.20 -9.86 -11.21
CA ALA A 47 -6.99 -9.17 -10.18
C ALA A 47 -6.99 -9.96 -8.86
N PRO A 48 -7.08 -9.29 -7.69
CA PRO A 48 -7.31 -9.99 -6.43
C PRO A 48 -8.68 -10.68 -6.45
N THR A 49 -8.67 -11.98 -6.16
CA THR A 49 -9.90 -12.76 -5.93
C THR A 49 -10.33 -12.71 -4.47
N GLU A 50 -9.37 -12.58 -3.56
CA GLU A 50 -9.60 -12.50 -2.13
C GLU A 50 -8.61 -11.53 -1.48
N ARG A 51 -9.09 -10.77 -0.49
CA ARG A 51 -8.27 -9.93 0.38
C ARG A 51 -8.88 -9.88 1.78
N ALA A 52 -8.30 -10.60 2.73
CA ALA A 52 -8.73 -10.65 4.13
C ALA A 52 -7.78 -9.83 5.01
N LEU A 53 -8.31 -8.91 5.80
CA LEU A 53 -7.51 -8.18 6.80
C LEU A 53 -7.18 -9.12 7.96
N ILE A 54 -5.90 -9.36 8.21
CA ILE A 54 -5.43 -10.32 9.23
C ILE A 54 -4.69 -9.64 10.39
N SER A 55 -4.23 -8.40 10.24
CA SER A 55 -3.61 -7.65 11.34
C SER A 55 -3.76 -6.13 11.20
N VAL A 56 -3.88 -5.46 12.34
CA VAL A 56 -3.88 -4.00 12.48
C VAL A 56 -2.98 -3.63 13.65
N ALA A 57 -1.91 -2.89 13.40
CA ALA A 57 -1.02 -2.37 14.43
C ALA A 57 -0.95 -0.85 14.36
N ARG A 58 -0.96 -0.18 15.51
CA ARG A 58 -0.73 1.26 15.63
C ARG A 58 0.64 1.49 16.26
N THR A 59 1.41 2.40 15.69
CA THR A 59 2.73 2.76 16.22
C THR A 59 3.01 4.22 15.91
N GLN A 60 3.80 4.87 16.77
CA GLN A 60 4.31 6.21 16.50
C GLN A 60 5.69 6.20 15.84
N LYS A 61 6.36 5.04 15.84
CA LYS A 61 7.72 4.86 15.35
C LYS A 61 7.81 3.74 14.33
N LEU A 62 8.49 4.02 13.24
CA LEU A 62 8.90 3.07 12.21
C LEU A 62 10.38 3.35 11.85
N PRO A 63 11.12 2.34 11.36
CA PRO A 63 12.50 2.55 10.90
C PRO A 63 12.58 3.61 9.80
N ASP A 64 13.61 4.45 9.85
CA ASP A 64 14.02 5.37 8.79
C ASP A 64 12.98 6.41 8.33
N VAL A 65 11.92 6.63 9.12
CA VAL A 65 10.91 7.67 8.87
C VAL A 65 10.67 8.52 10.12
N PRO A 66 10.18 9.77 9.99
CA PRO A 66 9.87 10.63 11.13
C PRO A 66 8.85 10.01 12.11
N GLU A 67 8.82 10.49 13.35
CA GLU A 67 7.76 10.12 14.30
C GLU A 67 6.41 10.70 13.83
N ASN A 68 5.37 9.87 13.78
CA ASN A 68 4.01 10.25 13.37
C ASN A 68 3.02 9.12 13.75
N ASP A 69 1.71 9.34 13.70
CA ASP A 69 0.72 8.30 13.96
C ASP A 69 0.59 7.36 12.75
N TYR A 70 1.16 6.17 12.86
CA TYR A 70 1.12 5.14 11.83
C TYR A 70 0.11 4.03 12.14
N VAL A 71 -0.49 3.50 11.09
CA VAL A 71 -1.30 2.28 11.13
C VAL A 71 -0.76 1.29 10.11
N VAL A 72 -0.29 0.14 10.56
CA VAL A 72 0.18 -0.94 9.70
C VAL A 72 -0.94 -1.96 9.57
N LEU A 73 -1.39 -2.18 8.35
CA LEU A 73 -2.42 -3.15 7.98
C LEU A 73 -1.77 -4.31 7.24
N VAL A 74 -2.12 -5.53 7.63
CA VAL A 74 -1.65 -6.74 6.94
C VAL A 74 -2.86 -7.49 6.40
N TYR A 75 -2.81 -7.82 5.12
CA TYR A 75 -3.82 -8.60 4.42
C TYR A 75 -3.24 -9.93 3.94
N ALA A 76 -4.02 -11.00 4.05
CA ALA A 76 -3.82 -12.22 3.29
C ALA A 76 -4.63 -12.10 2.00
N SER A 77 -3.95 -12.19 0.85
CA SER A 77 -4.57 -11.96 -0.45
C SER A 77 -4.29 -13.08 -1.43
N ARG A 78 -5.24 -13.31 -2.33
CA ARG A 78 -5.11 -14.29 -3.41
C ARG A 78 -5.38 -13.59 -4.74
N PHE A 79 -4.62 -13.99 -5.75
CA PHE A 79 -4.73 -13.49 -7.11
C PHE A 79 -5.01 -14.66 -8.05
N ASP A 80 -5.67 -14.39 -9.18
CA ASP A 80 -6.12 -15.42 -10.13
C ASP A 80 -5.04 -16.45 -10.52
N ASN A 81 -3.77 -16.03 -10.54
CA ASN A 81 -2.65 -16.87 -11.00
C ASN A 81 -1.59 -17.19 -9.93
N HIS A 82 -1.82 -16.90 -8.65
CA HIS A 82 -0.78 -17.06 -7.61
C HIS A 82 -1.25 -17.69 -6.30
N ARG A 83 -0.24 -18.15 -5.55
CA ARG A 83 -0.35 -18.57 -4.14
C ARG A 83 -0.76 -17.36 -3.29
N ALA A 84 -1.25 -17.60 -2.08
CA ALA A 84 -1.57 -16.53 -1.16
C ALA A 84 -0.33 -15.63 -0.92
N VAL A 85 -0.51 -14.32 -1.04
CA VAL A 85 0.51 -13.28 -0.85
C VAL A 85 0.09 -12.44 0.33
N GLN A 86 1.05 -11.97 1.12
CA GLN A 86 0.76 -11.02 2.18
C GLN A 86 0.98 -9.59 1.69
N GLU A 87 -0.10 -8.79 1.70
CA GLU A 87 -0.03 -7.36 1.40
C GLU A 87 0.10 -6.58 2.72
N THR A 88 1.12 -5.72 2.83
CA THR A 88 1.26 -4.81 3.98
C THR A 88 1.08 -3.38 3.51
N VAL A 89 0.13 -2.67 4.11
CA VAL A 89 -0.15 -1.26 3.86
C VAL A 89 0.17 -0.48 5.12
N THR A 90 1.13 0.42 5.04
CA THR A 90 1.39 1.40 6.10
C THR A 90 0.62 2.66 5.77
N LEU A 91 -0.19 3.13 6.72
CA LEU A 91 -0.84 4.42 6.67
C LEU A 91 -0.16 5.37 7.65
N VAL A 92 -0.16 6.65 7.33
CA VAL A 92 0.26 7.72 8.23
C VAL A 92 -0.90 8.72 8.37
N ARG A 93 -1.01 9.32 9.56
CA ARG A 93 -1.87 10.48 9.78
C ARG A 93 -1.33 11.68 9.02
N GLU A 94 -2.17 12.20 8.14
CA GLU A 94 -1.93 13.47 7.44
C GLU A 94 -3.23 14.29 7.55
N ASP A 95 -3.15 15.37 8.32
CA ASP A 95 -4.30 16.15 8.76
C ASP A 95 -5.35 15.26 9.47
N GLU A 96 -6.61 15.33 9.06
CA GLU A 96 -7.68 14.50 9.61
C GLU A 96 -7.78 13.11 8.96
N ALA A 97 -6.97 12.80 7.95
CA ALA A 97 -7.03 11.56 7.19
C ALA A 97 -5.88 10.59 7.46
N LEU A 98 -6.12 9.31 7.21
CA LEU A 98 -5.07 8.30 7.06
C LEU A 98 -4.76 8.13 5.57
N LYS A 99 -3.51 8.31 5.18
CA LYS A 99 -3.04 8.16 3.79
C LYS A 99 -1.94 7.11 3.70
N ALA A 100 -1.82 6.47 2.54
CA ALA A 100 -0.77 5.46 2.31
C ALA A 100 0.63 6.07 2.43
N ALA A 101 1.47 5.44 3.24
CA ALA A 101 2.86 5.80 3.51
C ALA A 101 3.83 4.67 3.13
N GLY A 102 3.32 3.46 2.90
CA GLY A 102 4.11 2.35 2.38
C GLY A 102 3.21 1.22 1.89
N TYR A 103 3.74 0.42 0.96
CA TYR A 103 3.05 -0.74 0.40
C TYR A 103 4.06 -1.82 0.02
N PHE A 104 3.84 -3.04 0.51
CA PHE A 104 4.75 -4.16 0.32
C PHE A 104 3.98 -5.44 0.04
N LEU A 105 4.49 -6.25 -0.89
CA LEU A 105 4.02 -7.60 -1.22
C LEU A 105 5.12 -8.60 -0.81
N ARG A 106 4.76 -9.66 -0.10
CA ARG A 106 5.67 -10.78 0.24
C ARG A 106 5.00 -12.14 0.06
#